data_AF-A0A847E193-F1
#
_entry.id   AF-A0A847E193-F1
#
_cell.length_a   1.000
_cell.length_b   1.000
_cell.length_c   1.000
_cell.angle_alpha   90.00
_cell.angle_beta   90.00
_cell.angle_gamma   90.00
#
_symmetry.space_group_name_H-M   'P 1'
#
loop_
_entity.id
_entity.type
_entity.pdbx_description
1 polymer ?
#
loop_
_entity_poly.entity_id
_entity_poly.type
_entity_poly.pdbx_seq_one_letter_code
_entity_poly.pdbx_strand_id
1 'polypeptide(L)'
;MLHDEIAWLGADELTRAYRERRLSPVEVAQATLDRIEALNPKLNAFCLVDRESALADARASEARWKRGEPIGPVDGVPASVKDLILTRGWPTLRGSLTTDRAGPWDSDAPATARLREAGAVLLGKTTTPEFGWRGSTDSPLTGITRNPWRTDTTPGGSSGGAVAAVAAGLG
;
A
#
# COMPACT_ATOMS: atom_id res chain seq x y z
N MET A 1 -9.59 -14.48 -14.65
CA MET A 1 -10.08 -13.60 -13.57
C MET A 1 -10.11 -12.21 -14.14
N LEU A 2 -11.20 -11.48 -13.97
CA LEU A 2 -11.25 -10.08 -14.38
C LEU A 2 -10.33 -9.26 -13.46
N HIS A 3 -9.70 -8.23 -14.00
CA HIS A 3 -8.76 -7.38 -13.24
C HIS A 3 -9.40 -6.78 -11.98
N ASP A 4 -10.70 -6.48 -12.04
CA ASP A 4 -11.48 -5.98 -10.90
C ASP A 4 -11.70 -7.02 -9.79
N GLU A 5 -11.70 -8.32 -10.08
CA GLU A 5 -11.87 -9.37 -9.07
C GLU A 5 -10.63 -9.51 -8.19
N ILE A 6 -9.44 -9.30 -8.77
CA ILE A 6 -8.15 -9.40 -8.07
C ILE A 6 -8.08 -8.42 -6.91
N ALA A 7 -8.62 -7.21 -7.09
CA ALA A 7 -8.60 -6.12 -6.12
C ALA A 7 -9.35 -6.42 -4.81
N TRP A 8 -10.19 -7.47 -4.80
CA TRP A 8 -11.04 -7.83 -3.66
C TRP A 8 -10.68 -9.17 -3.03
N LEU A 9 -9.66 -9.85 -3.53
CA LEU A 9 -9.19 -11.11 -2.95
C LEU A 9 -8.51 -10.86 -1.61
N GLY A 10 -8.82 -11.69 -0.62
CA GLY A 10 -8.12 -11.72 0.66
C GLY A 10 -6.66 -12.17 0.51
N ALA A 11 -5.82 -11.83 1.49
CA ALA A 11 -4.41 -12.24 1.49
C ALA A 11 -4.22 -13.78 1.45
N ASP A 12 -5.08 -14.53 2.13
CA ASP A 12 -5.10 -15.99 2.10
C ASP A 12 -5.54 -16.53 0.73
N GLU A 13 -6.49 -15.86 0.07
CA GLU A 13 -6.94 -16.22 -1.27
C GLU A 13 -5.88 -15.96 -2.32
N LEU A 14 -5.15 -14.84 -2.22
CA LEU A 14 -4.03 -14.50 -3.07
C LEU A 14 -2.91 -15.53 -2.94
N THR A 15 -2.48 -15.85 -1.72
CA THR A 15 -1.41 -16.85 -1.52
C THR A 15 -1.83 -18.27 -1.93
N ARG A 16 -3.10 -18.63 -1.77
CA ARG A 16 -3.66 -19.87 -2.35
C ARG A 16 -3.58 -19.84 -3.88
N ALA A 17 -4.00 -18.75 -4.51
CA ALA A 17 -3.94 -18.61 -5.96
C ALA A 17 -2.49 -18.64 -6.51
N TYR A 18 -1.53 -18.08 -5.77
CA TYR A 18 -0.11 -18.16 -6.11
C TYR A 18 0.41 -19.60 -6.03
N ARG A 19 0.05 -20.33 -4.97
CA ARG A 19 0.40 -21.74 -4.81
C ARG A 19 -0.15 -22.60 -5.95
N GLU A 20 -1.39 -22.34 -6.34
CA GLU A 20 -2.09 -23.02 -7.45
C GLU A 20 -1.66 -22.52 -8.83
N ARG A 21 -0.77 -21.52 -8.90
CA ARG A 21 -0.32 -20.87 -10.15
C ARG A 21 -1.47 -20.30 -11.00
N ARG A 22 -2.57 -19.95 -10.35
CA ARG A 22 -3.74 -19.30 -10.97
C ARG A 22 -3.55 -17.80 -11.14
N LEU A 23 -2.72 -17.21 -10.27
CA LEU A 23 -2.26 -15.84 -10.31
C LEU A 23 -0.77 -15.80 -9.96
N SER A 24 -0.11 -14.71 -10.29
CA SER A 24 1.25 -14.42 -9.84
C SER A 24 1.32 -13.13 -9.01
N PRO A 25 2.28 -13.02 -8.07
CA PRO A 25 2.51 -11.76 -7.36
C PRO A 25 2.73 -10.56 -8.28
N VAL A 26 3.33 -10.76 -9.45
CA VAL A 26 3.56 -9.71 -10.45
C VAL A 26 2.25 -9.25 -11.08
N GLU A 27 1.39 -10.20 -11.48
CA GLU A 27 0.06 -9.90 -12.04
C GLU A 27 -0.79 -9.11 -11.04
N VAL A 28 -0.77 -9.53 -9.77
CA VAL A 28 -1.53 -8.86 -8.70
C VAL A 28 -0.96 -7.49 -8.38
N ALA A 29 0.36 -7.35 -8.22
CA ALA A 29 0.97 -6.05 -7.95
C ALA A 29 0.72 -5.07 -9.10
N GLN A 30 0.84 -5.51 -10.35
CA GLN A 30 0.54 -4.68 -11.52
C GLN A 30 -0.92 -4.23 -11.51
N ALA A 31 -1.86 -5.16 -11.26
CA ALA A 31 -3.29 -4.84 -11.21
C ALA A 31 -3.63 -3.83 -10.12
N THR A 32 -3.06 -3.99 -8.93
CA THR A 32 -3.27 -3.06 -7.82
C THR A 32 -2.67 -1.69 -8.12
N LEU A 33 -1.47 -1.62 -8.71
CA LEU A 33 -0.82 -0.36 -9.07
C LEU A 33 -1.58 0.40 -10.16
N ASP A 34 -2.08 -0.31 -11.17
CA ASP A 34 -2.90 0.29 -12.25
C ASP A 34 -4.22 0.83 -11.71
N ARG A 35 -4.81 0.14 -10.73
CA ARG A 35 -6.01 0.61 -10.04
C ARG A 35 -5.73 1.84 -9.16
N ILE A 36 -4.60 1.86 -8.45
CA ILE A 36 -4.15 3.04 -7.69
C ILE A 36 -4.02 4.24 -8.63
N GLU A 37 -3.38 4.07 -9.78
CA GLU A 37 -3.20 5.12 -10.78
C GLU A 37 -4.55 5.68 -11.27
N ALA A 38 -5.54 4.81 -11.50
CA ALA A 38 -6.88 5.21 -11.95
C ALA A 38 -7.74 5.91 -10.88
N LEU A 39 -7.64 5.49 -9.61
CA LEU A 39 -8.56 5.92 -8.55
C LEU A 39 -7.97 6.92 -7.56
N ASN A 40 -6.66 6.89 -7.32
CA ASN A 40 -6.02 7.79 -6.35
C ASN A 40 -6.20 9.28 -6.69
N PRO A 41 -6.22 9.74 -7.95
CA PRO A 41 -6.53 11.15 -8.26
C PRO A 41 -7.90 11.63 -7.75
N LYS A 42 -8.86 10.71 -7.55
CA LYS A 42 -10.21 11.01 -7.05
C LYS A 42 -10.33 10.85 -5.53
N LEU A 43 -9.57 9.91 -4.95
CA LEU A 43 -9.67 9.52 -3.55
C LEU A 43 -8.61 10.15 -2.66
N ASN A 44 -7.43 10.40 -3.21
CA ASN A 44 -6.23 10.88 -2.51
C ASN A 44 -5.89 10.02 -1.28
N ALA A 45 -5.83 8.70 -1.49
CA ALA A 45 -5.53 7.69 -0.46
C ALA A 45 -4.03 7.46 -0.26
N PHE A 46 -3.22 7.66 -1.31
CA PHE A 46 -1.77 7.51 -1.32
C PHE A 46 -1.07 8.85 -1.51
N CYS A 47 -0.04 9.11 -0.71
CA CYS A 47 0.87 10.26 -0.87
C CYS A 47 2.20 9.90 -1.55
N LEU A 48 2.51 8.61 -1.63
CA LEU A 48 3.65 8.07 -2.36
C LEU A 48 3.26 6.69 -2.90
N VAL A 49 3.61 6.41 -4.15
CA VAL A 49 3.48 5.08 -4.78
C VAL A 49 4.81 4.78 -5.43
N ASP A 50 5.42 3.65 -5.10
CA ASP A 50 6.71 3.23 -5.64
C ASP A 50 6.51 2.00 -6.54
N ARG A 51 6.03 2.25 -7.75
CA ARG A 51 5.72 1.21 -8.75
C ARG A 51 6.94 0.35 -9.06
N GLU A 52 8.13 0.95 -9.13
CA GLU A 52 9.35 0.24 -9.49
C GLU A 52 9.76 -0.74 -8.40
N SER A 53 9.87 -0.28 -7.15
CA SER A 53 10.22 -1.15 -6.02
C SER A 53 9.15 -2.22 -5.80
N ALA A 54 7.87 -1.87 -5.90
CA ALA A 54 6.78 -2.84 -5.72
C ALA A 54 6.85 -3.97 -6.76
N LEU A 55 7.07 -3.65 -8.03
CA LEU A 55 7.20 -4.67 -9.08
C LEU A 55 8.49 -5.49 -8.95
N ALA A 56 9.57 -4.91 -8.41
CA ALA A 56 10.80 -5.64 -8.11
C ALA A 56 10.57 -6.67 -6.99
N ASP A 57 9.92 -6.27 -5.89
CA ASP A 57 9.56 -7.14 -4.77
C ASP A 57 8.60 -8.26 -5.23
N ALA A 58 7.63 -7.93 -6.09
CA ALA A 58 6.70 -8.89 -6.68
C ALA A 58 7.40 -9.92 -7.57
N ARG A 59 8.36 -9.51 -8.40
CA ARG A 59 9.17 -10.44 -9.22
C ARG A 59 10.00 -11.39 -8.36
N ALA A 60 10.58 -10.88 -7.26
CA ALA A 60 11.33 -11.71 -6.32
C ALA A 60 10.40 -12.74 -5.62
N SER A 61 9.19 -12.34 -5.25
CA SER A 61 8.17 -13.24 -4.71
C SER A 61 7.72 -14.30 -5.72
N GLU A 62 7.41 -13.90 -6.95
CA GLU A 62 7.01 -14.82 -8.01
C GLU A 62 8.07 -15.90 -8.26
N ALA A 63 9.36 -15.53 -8.26
CA ALA A 63 10.46 -16.48 -8.39
C ALA A 63 10.47 -17.52 -7.25
N ARG A 64 10.14 -17.13 -6.01
CA ARG A 64 10.03 -18.05 -4.87
C ARG A 64 8.82 -18.98 -5.00
N TRP A 65 7.66 -18.44 -5.35
CA TRP A 65 6.45 -19.23 -5.61
C TRP A 65 6.66 -20.26 -6.73
N LYS A 66 7.36 -19.90 -7.81
CA LYS A 66 7.70 -20.82 -8.91
C LYS A 66 8.55 -22.01 -8.44
N ARG A 67 9.44 -21.81 -7.45
CA ARG A 67 10.27 -22.86 -6.84
C ARG A 67 9.58 -23.61 -5.70
N GLY A 68 8.40 -23.17 -5.25
CA GLY A 68 7.71 -23.77 -4.11
C GLY A 68 8.31 -23.36 -2.74
N GLU A 69 8.99 -22.22 -2.68
CA GLU A 69 9.73 -21.73 -1.51
C GLU A 69 9.22 -20.35 -1.02
N PRO A 70 7.91 -20.15 -0.77
CA PRO A 70 7.42 -18.87 -0.27
C PRO A 70 7.99 -18.59 1.13
N ILE A 71 8.33 -17.33 1.41
CA ILE A 71 8.94 -16.92 2.69
C ILE A 71 7.93 -17.00 3.84
N GLY A 72 6.64 -16.79 3.58
CA GLY A 72 5.65 -16.73 4.63
C GLY A 72 4.21 -16.57 4.14
N PRO A 73 3.27 -16.36 5.08
CA PRO A 73 1.83 -16.34 4.79
C PRO A 73 1.36 -15.12 3.97
N VAL A 74 2.23 -14.13 3.76
CA VAL A 74 1.94 -12.92 2.98
C VAL A 74 2.98 -12.68 1.88
N ASP A 75 3.77 -13.69 1.52
CA ASP A 75 4.78 -13.55 0.46
C ASP A 75 4.10 -13.22 -0.88
N GLY A 76 4.37 -12.04 -1.41
CA GLY A 76 3.78 -11.52 -2.65
C GLY A 76 2.44 -10.82 -2.49
N VAL A 77 1.93 -10.66 -1.26
CA VAL A 77 0.67 -9.94 -1.01
C VAL A 77 0.95 -8.43 -1.00
N PRO A 78 0.20 -7.62 -1.77
CA PRO A 78 0.33 -6.16 -1.73
C PRO A 78 0.02 -5.59 -0.34
N ALA A 79 0.72 -4.54 0.06
CA ALA A 79 0.44 -3.82 1.30
C ALA A 79 0.83 -2.35 1.17
N SER A 80 0.13 -1.49 1.91
CA SER A 80 0.47 -0.07 2.04
C SER A 80 0.92 0.28 3.45
N VAL A 81 1.72 1.33 3.61
CA VAL A 81 2.23 1.78 4.91
C VAL A 81 1.74 3.19 5.19
N LYS A 82 1.12 3.44 6.34
CA LYS A 82 0.69 4.81 6.70
C LYS A 82 1.89 5.75 6.78
N ASP A 83 1.74 6.99 6.29
CA ASP A 83 2.77 8.03 6.30
C ASP A 83 3.15 8.58 7.71
N LEU A 84 2.92 7.78 8.76
CA LEU A 84 3.45 7.99 10.11
C LEU A 84 4.49 6.93 10.51
N ILE A 85 4.56 5.84 9.75
CA ILE A 85 5.37 4.67 10.07
C ILE A 85 6.63 4.71 9.22
N LEU A 86 7.80 4.62 9.87
CA LEU A 86 9.08 4.68 9.17
C LEU A 86 9.21 3.53 8.15
N THR A 87 9.73 3.87 6.98
CA THR A 87 10.00 2.95 5.89
C THR A 87 11.33 3.32 5.26
N ARG A 88 12.30 2.41 5.30
CA ARG A 88 13.62 2.63 4.70
C ARG A 88 13.47 2.91 3.21
N GLY A 89 14.14 3.95 2.74
CA GLY A 89 14.13 4.42 1.35
C GLY A 89 12.97 5.35 0.99
N TRP A 90 11.94 5.47 1.84
CA TRP A 90 10.78 6.33 1.57
C TRP A 90 10.63 7.46 2.58
N PRO A 91 10.28 8.67 2.12
CA PRO A 91 9.96 9.74 3.05
C PRO A 91 8.77 9.38 3.92
N THR A 92 8.85 9.76 5.21
CA THR A 92 7.76 9.66 6.17
C THR A 92 7.42 11.06 6.64
N LEU A 93 6.51 11.72 5.93
CA LEU A 93 6.28 13.17 6.01
C LEU A 93 5.17 13.54 7.00
N ARG A 94 4.41 12.54 7.45
CA ARG A 94 3.39 12.69 8.49
C ARG A 94 2.29 13.67 8.10
N GLY A 95 1.97 13.76 6.80
CA GLY A 95 1.02 14.75 6.28
C GLY A 95 1.43 16.22 6.53
N SER A 96 2.69 16.49 6.89
CA SER A 96 3.16 17.83 7.25
C SER A 96 4.16 18.38 6.25
N LEU A 97 4.13 19.70 6.07
CA LEU A 97 5.16 20.44 5.35
C LEU A 97 6.42 20.72 6.19
N THR A 98 6.38 20.44 7.51
CA THR A 98 7.50 20.73 8.42
C THR A 98 8.51 19.59 8.53
N THR A 99 8.22 18.43 7.92
CA THR A 99 9.15 17.31 7.89
C THR A 99 10.03 17.43 6.65
N ASP A 100 11.36 17.47 6.84
CA ASP A 100 12.29 17.50 5.70
C ASP A 100 12.15 16.22 4.87
N ARG A 101 11.88 16.41 3.57
CA ARG A 101 11.72 15.30 2.61
C ARG A 101 13.04 14.60 2.30
N ALA A 102 14.18 15.25 2.51
CA ALA A 102 15.50 14.67 2.23
C ALA A 102 15.88 13.53 3.18
N GLY A 103 15.31 13.49 4.40
CA GLY A 103 15.56 12.43 5.38
C GLY A 103 16.63 12.78 6.41
N PRO A 104 17.34 11.78 6.99
CA PRO A 104 17.53 10.43 6.48
C PRO A 104 16.32 9.50 6.62
N TRP A 105 16.13 8.61 5.63
CA TRP A 105 15.10 7.54 5.60
C TRP A 105 15.76 6.15 5.58
N ASP A 106 16.62 5.89 6.56
CA ASP A 106 17.51 4.73 6.59
C ASP A 106 16.93 3.49 7.30
N SER A 107 15.78 3.66 7.96
CA SER A 107 15.23 2.67 8.88
C SER A 107 13.76 2.33 8.60
N ASP A 108 13.44 1.05 8.79
CA ASP A 108 12.07 0.58 8.87
C ASP A 108 11.61 0.62 10.33
N ALA A 109 10.36 1.02 10.58
CA ALA A 109 9.71 0.71 11.85
C ALA A 109 9.48 -0.82 11.95
N PRO A 110 9.32 -1.38 13.17
CA PRO A 110 9.17 -2.82 13.35
C PRO A 110 8.09 -3.46 12.46
N ALA A 111 6.92 -2.82 12.32
CA ALA A 111 5.84 -3.32 11.46
C ALA A 111 6.26 -3.40 9.98
N THR A 112 6.90 -2.36 9.45
CA THR A 112 7.40 -2.32 8.07
C THR A 112 8.48 -3.38 7.85
N ALA A 113 9.41 -3.54 8.79
CA ALA A 113 10.46 -4.55 8.73
C ALA A 113 9.85 -5.97 8.65
N ARG A 114 8.89 -6.28 9.53
CA ARG A 114 8.20 -7.59 9.54
C ARG A 114 7.44 -7.86 8.23
N LEU A 115 6.82 -6.85 7.63
CA LEU A 115 6.16 -7.00 6.32
C LEU A 115 7.17 -7.37 5.22
N ARG A 116 8.31 -6.66 5.16
CA ARG A 116 9.39 -6.96 4.19
C ARG A 116 9.98 -8.35 4.42
N GLU A 117 10.28 -8.69 5.67
CA GLU A 117 10.81 -10.01 6.05
C GLU A 117 9.83 -11.14 5.71
N ALA A 118 8.52 -10.90 5.75
CA ALA A 118 7.50 -11.86 5.35
C ALA A 118 7.26 -11.92 3.83
N GLY A 119 7.95 -11.09 3.04
CA GLY A 119 7.85 -11.05 1.59
C GLY A 119 6.66 -10.26 1.04
N ALA A 120 6.01 -9.41 1.84
CA ALA A 120 4.93 -8.55 1.36
C ALA A 120 5.45 -7.54 0.33
N VAL A 121 4.62 -7.21 -0.65
CA VAL A 121 4.94 -6.21 -1.69
C VAL A 121 4.45 -4.84 -1.22
N LEU A 122 5.38 -4.00 -0.76
CA LEU A 122 5.02 -2.65 -0.31
C LEU A 122 4.76 -1.74 -1.52
N LEU A 123 3.53 -1.22 -1.63
CA LEU A 123 3.09 -0.39 -2.76
C LEU A 123 3.48 1.09 -2.61
N GLY A 124 3.48 1.58 -1.37
CA GLY A 124 3.69 3.00 -1.10
C GLY A 124 3.16 3.46 0.26
N LYS A 125 3.00 4.77 0.40
CA LYS A 125 2.58 5.45 1.62
C LYS A 125 1.16 5.98 1.52
N THR A 126 0.32 5.67 2.50
CA THR A 126 -1.05 6.22 2.59
C THR A 126 -1.10 7.54 3.32
N THR A 127 -2.02 8.40 2.91
CA THR A 127 -2.25 9.72 3.52
C THR A 127 -2.72 9.60 4.97
N THR A 128 -2.46 10.66 5.72
CA THR A 128 -2.79 10.84 7.14
C THR A 128 -3.12 12.32 7.33
N PRO A 129 -3.96 12.73 8.31
CA PRO A 129 -3.90 14.10 8.76
C PRO A 129 -2.52 14.37 9.33
N GLU A 130 -2.18 15.65 9.36
CA GLU A 130 -0.91 16.13 9.89
C GLU A 130 -0.62 15.46 11.25
N PHE A 131 0.55 14.84 11.41
CA PHE A 131 0.99 14.09 12.60
C PHE A 131 0.01 13.05 13.17
N GLY A 132 -1.04 12.68 12.44
CA GLY A 132 -2.07 11.76 12.91
C GLY A 132 -2.99 12.33 13.99
N TRP A 133 -3.06 13.66 14.19
CA TRP A 133 -3.71 14.25 15.37
C TRP A 133 -5.24 14.34 15.29
N ARG A 134 -5.85 14.13 14.12
CA ARG A 134 -7.28 14.38 13.86
C ARG A 134 -8.06 13.13 13.42
N GLY A 135 -9.36 13.13 13.70
CA GLY A 135 -10.34 12.13 13.24
C GLY A 135 -10.86 12.31 11.80
N SER A 136 -10.30 13.24 11.02
CA SER A 136 -10.48 13.37 9.57
C SER A 136 -9.12 13.34 8.90
N THR A 137 -9.07 12.91 7.63
CA THR A 137 -7.81 12.81 6.86
C THR A 137 -7.73 13.92 5.83
N ASP A 138 -7.37 15.09 6.32
CA ASP A 138 -6.96 16.26 5.54
C ASP A 138 -5.63 16.76 6.11
N SER A 139 -4.71 17.18 5.24
CA SER A 139 -3.37 17.63 5.66
C SER A 139 -2.85 18.76 4.78
N PRO A 140 -1.98 19.65 5.31
CA PRO A 140 -1.33 20.68 4.51
C PRO A 140 -0.50 20.11 3.34
N LEU A 141 0.09 18.92 3.53
CA LEU A 141 0.96 18.29 2.53
C LEU A 141 0.17 17.69 1.36
N THR A 142 -0.95 17.03 1.64
CA THR A 142 -1.64 16.16 0.67
C THR A 142 -3.05 16.61 0.33
N GLY A 143 -3.60 17.60 1.02
CA GLY A 143 -5.01 17.96 0.89
C GLY A 143 -5.94 16.91 1.51
N ILE A 144 -7.17 16.84 1.00
CA ILE A 144 -8.27 16.04 1.57
C ILE A 144 -8.29 14.63 0.97
N THR A 145 -8.29 13.59 1.80
CA THR A 145 -8.64 12.22 1.40
C THR A 145 -10.15 12.04 1.44
N ARG A 146 -10.71 11.42 0.41
CA ARG A 146 -12.16 11.22 0.23
C ARG A 146 -12.59 9.80 0.58
N ASN A 147 -13.81 9.68 1.09
CA ASN A 147 -14.45 8.39 1.31
C ASN A 147 -14.87 7.75 -0.03
N PRO A 148 -14.42 6.52 -0.37
CA PRO A 148 -14.81 5.85 -1.61
C PRO A 148 -16.31 5.63 -1.78
N TRP A 149 -17.06 5.48 -0.68
CA TRP A 149 -18.51 5.28 -0.72
C TRP A 149 -19.28 6.56 -1.05
N ARG A 150 -18.72 7.72 -0.66
CA ARG A 150 -19.33 9.03 -0.88
C ARG A 150 -18.25 10.12 -0.81
N THR A 151 -17.78 10.57 -1.96
CA THR A 151 -16.57 11.40 -2.11
C THR A 151 -16.68 12.82 -1.54
N ASP A 152 -17.87 13.28 -1.19
CA ASP A 152 -18.07 14.54 -0.45
C ASP A 152 -17.90 14.39 1.07
N THR A 153 -17.59 13.18 1.57
CA THR A 153 -17.36 12.91 3.00
C THR A 153 -15.98 12.40 3.33
N THR A 154 -15.62 12.53 4.61
CA THR A 154 -14.35 12.02 5.14
C THR A 154 -14.37 10.48 5.24
N PRO A 155 -13.25 9.80 4.96
CA PRO A 155 -13.07 8.39 5.32
C PRO A 155 -12.77 8.19 6.82
N GLY A 156 -12.79 9.28 7.61
CA GLY A 156 -12.36 9.30 9.00
C GLY A 156 -10.86 9.55 9.14
N GLY A 157 -10.34 9.28 10.32
CA GLY A 157 -8.96 9.56 10.68
C GLY A 157 -8.56 8.92 12.02
N SER A 158 -7.26 8.85 12.32
CA SER A 158 -6.20 9.44 11.50
C SER A 158 -5.70 8.54 10.37
N SER A 159 -6.20 7.31 10.23
CA SER A 159 -5.74 6.38 9.18
C SER A 159 -6.64 6.39 7.94
N GLY A 160 -7.20 7.54 7.56
CA GLY A 160 -8.22 7.59 6.50
C GLY A 160 -7.68 7.28 5.10
N GLY A 161 -6.40 7.53 4.81
CA GLY A 161 -5.77 7.08 3.57
C GLY A 161 -5.78 5.56 3.43
N ALA A 162 -5.38 4.85 4.49
CA ALA A 162 -5.42 3.40 4.54
C ALA A 162 -6.85 2.85 4.45
N VAL A 163 -7.81 3.46 5.16
CA VAL A 163 -9.23 3.07 5.07
C VAL A 163 -9.76 3.28 3.65
N ALA A 164 -9.48 4.41 3.02
CA ALA A 164 -9.91 4.71 1.65
C ALA A 164 -9.27 3.75 0.63
N ALA A 165 -7.99 3.39 0.83
CA ALA A 165 -7.30 2.43 -0.03
C ALA A 165 -7.98 1.05 0.01
N VAL A 166 -8.14 0.48 1.22
CA VAL A 166 -8.77 -0.84 1.39
C VAL A 166 -10.22 -0.83 0.89
N ALA A 167 -11.00 0.19 1.24
CA ALA A 167 -12.41 0.29 0.84
C ALA A 167 -12.60 0.50 -0.68
N ALA A 168 -11.54 0.86 -1.41
CA ALA A 168 -11.55 1.00 -2.88
C ALA A 168 -10.82 -0.14 -3.60
N GLY A 169 -10.30 -1.13 -2.87
CA GLY A 169 -9.54 -2.27 -3.41
C GLY A 169 -8.16 -1.87 -3.95
N LEU A 170 -7.47 -0.93 -3.28
CA LEU A 170 -6.17 -0.39 -3.71
C LEU A 170 -4.96 -1.08 -3.05
N GLY A 171 -5.14 -2.34 -2.65
CA GLY A 171 -4.14 -3.14 -1.94
C GLY A 171 -4.35 -3.21 -0.43
#